data_AF-A0A3R7IVH6-F1
#
_entry.id   AF-A0A3R7IVH6-F1
#
_cell.length_a   1.000
_cell.length_b   1.000
_cell.length_c   1.000
_cell.angle_alpha   90.00
_cell.angle_beta   90.00
_cell.angle_gamma   90.00
#
_symmetry.space_group_name_H-M   'P 1'
#
loop_
_entity.id
_entity.type
_entity.pdbx_description
1 polymer ?
#
loop_
_entity_poly.entity_id
_entity_poly.type
_entity_poly.pdbx_seq_one_letter_code
_entity_poly.pdbx_strand_id
1 'polypeptide(L)' 'MDLLTAYNDLLIRAGLYLLIFWPTVGYYVYSDAEKRGLKNPQLRGILLGFLGILGLLIHLGMIQKQD' A
#
# COMPACT_ATOMS: atom_id res chain seq x y z
N MET A 1 -21.77 11.94 -23.88
CA MET A 1 -20.30 11.75 -23.81
C MET A 1 -19.72 12.08 -22.43
N ASP A 2 -20.55 12.20 -21.39
CA ASP A 2 -20.14 12.75 -20.09
C ASP A 2 -19.65 11.67 -19.10
N LEU A 3 -20.38 10.54 -19.03
CA LEU A 3 -20.07 9.44 -18.13
C LEU A 3 -18.72 8.75 -18.42
N LEU A 4 -18.39 8.55 -19.71
CA LEU A 4 -17.15 7.88 -20.13
C LEU A 4 -15.91 8.72 -19.81
N THR A 5 -16.03 10.04 -19.92
CA THR A 5 -14.95 10.99 -19.66
C THR A 5 -14.72 11.15 -18.15
N ALA A 6 -15.79 11.22 -17.36
CA ALA A 6 -15.71 11.22 -15.89
C ALA A 6 -15.14 9.90 -15.34
N TYR A 7 -15.49 8.77 -15.95
CA TYR A 7 -14.94 7.46 -15.57
C TYR A 7 -13.45 7.37 -15.88
N ASN A 8 -13.00 7.84 -17.04
CA ASN A 8 -11.58 7.90 -17.39
C ASN A 8 -10.79 8.81 -16.45
N ASP A 9 -11.31 9.98 -16.08
CA ASP A 9 -10.65 10.87 -15.11
C ASP A 9 -10.48 10.20 -13.74
N LEU A 10 -11.54 9.55 -13.25
CA LEU A 10 -11.50 8.81 -11.99
C LEU A 10 -10.53 7.62 -12.06
N LEU A 11 -10.53 6.85 -13.15
CA LEU A 11 -9.64 5.70 -13.31
C LEU A 11 -8.18 6.10 -13.41
N ILE A 12 -7.88 7.16 -14.18
CA ILE A 12 -6.52 7.68 -14.32
C ILE A 12 -6.05 8.20 -12.97
N ARG A 13 -6.88 8.96 -12.26
CA ARG A 13 -6.56 9.46 -10.92
C ARG A 13 -6.33 8.30 -9.94
N ALA A 14 -7.23 7.33 -9.87
CA ALA A 14 -7.11 6.19 -8.98
C ALA A 14 -5.87 5.33 -9.33
N GLY A 15 -5.61 5.12 -10.62
CA GLY A 15 -4.44 4.41 -11.12
C GLY A 15 -3.13 5.12 -10.77
N LEU A 16 -3.06 6.44 -10.95
CA LEU A 16 -1.90 7.25 -10.55
C LEU A 16 -1.69 7.24 -9.03
N TYR A 17 -2.78 7.35 -8.25
CA TYR A 17 -2.70 7.20 -6.79
C TYR A 17 -2.13 5.83 -6.45
N LEU A 18 -2.69 4.75 -6.99
CA LEU A 18 -2.19 3.41 -6.74
C LEU A 18 -0.73 3.27 -7.14
N LEU A 19 -0.34 3.73 -8.34
CA LEU A 19 1.04 3.65 -8.85
C LEU A 19 2.05 4.42 -8.01
N ILE A 20 1.66 5.53 -7.38
CA ILE A 20 2.57 6.32 -6.55
C ILE A 20 2.53 5.83 -5.10
N PHE A 21 1.34 5.64 -4.53
CA PHE A 21 1.20 5.23 -3.12
C PHE A 21 1.66 3.80 -2.89
N TRP A 22 1.39 2.88 -3.81
CA TRP A 22 1.75 1.48 -3.65
C TRP A 22 3.25 1.28 -3.43
N PRO A 23 4.16 1.74 -4.31
CA PRO A 23 5.59 1.55 -4.08
C PRO A 23 6.06 2.28 -2.82
N THR A 24 5.54 3.47 -2.51
CA THR A 24 5.93 4.20 -1.28
C THR A 24 5.55 3.44 -0.01
N VAL A 25 4.30 3.02 0.11
CA VAL A 25 3.82 2.27 1.28
C VAL A 25 4.46 0.88 1.32
N GLY A 26 4.53 0.21 0.18
CA GLY A 26 5.11 -1.13 0.08
C GLY A 26 6.58 -1.15 0.46
N TYR A 27 7.35 -0.14 0.05
CA TYR A 27 8.75 0.01 0.45
C TYR A 27 8.90 0.29 1.95
N TYR A 28 8.04 1.15 2.51
CA TYR A 28 8.04 1.39 3.96
C TYR A 28 7.76 0.11 4.75
N VAL A 29 6.69 -0.61 4.39
CA VAL A 29 6.30 -1.86 5.05
C VAL A 29 7.40 -2.91 4.91
N TYR A 30 7.99 -3.04 3.72
CA TYR A 30 9.11 -3.94 3.47
C TYR A 30 10.30 -3.61 4.39
N SER A 31 10.74 -2.35 4.37
CA SER A 31 11.93 -1.90 5.12
C SER A 31 11.72 -2.05 6.63
N ASP A 32 10.54 -1.72 7.14
CA ASP A 32 10.22 -1.89 8.56
C ASP A 32 10.11 -3.37 8.95
N ALA A 33 9.48 -4.21 8.11
CA ALA A 33 9.41 -5.65 8.35
C ALA A 33 10.78 -6.32 8.33
N GLU A 34 11.67 -5.90 7.42
CA GLU A 34 13.07 -6.36 7.34
C GLU A 34 13.85 -5.97 8.59
N LYS A 35 13.76 -4.71 9.03
CA LYS A 35 14.42 -4.21 10.26
C LYS A 35 13.97 -4.94 11.52
N ARG A 36 12.70 -5.33 11.58
CA ARG A 36 12.11 -6.05 12.72
C ARG A 36 12.28 -7.58 12.63
N GLY A 37 12.92 -8.09 11.58
CA GLY A 37 13.10 -9.54 11.38
C GLY A 37 11.78 -10.29 11.18
N LEU A 38 10.73 -9.62 10.69
CA LEU A 38 9.41 -10.22 10.48
C LEU A 38 9.47 -11.20 9.31
N LYS A 39 8.67 -12.27 9.41
CA LYS A 39 8.59 -13.27 8.35
C LYS A 39 8.02 -12.67 7.06
N ASN A 40 8.72 -12.93 5.96
CA ASN A 40 8.33 -12.60 4.59
C ASN A 40 8.06 -11.09 4.35
N PRO A 41 9.08 -10.23 4.49
CA PRO A 41 8.94 -8.77 4.34
C PRO A 41 8.53 -8.36 2.92
N GLN A 42 8.96 -9.11 1.89
CA GLN A 42 8.60 -8.84 0.50
C GLN A 42 7.09 -9.01 0.25
N LEU A 43 6.52 -10.13 0.69
CA LEU A 43 5.09 -10.39 0.50
C LEU A 43 4.23 -9.38 1.28
N ARG A 44 4.67 -9.01 2.49
CA ARG A 44 4.02 -7.96 3.31
C ARG A 44 4.05 -6.61 2.62
N GLY A 45 5.20 -6.20 2.09
CA GLY A 45 5.34 -4.94 1.35
C GLY A 45 4.45 -4.89 0.11
N ILE A 46 4.39 -5.98 -0.66
CA ILE A 46 3.57 -6.04 -1.89
C ILE A 46 2.08 -5.97 -1.55
N LEU A 47 1.58 -6.82 -0.64
CA LEU A 47 0.15 -6.88 -0.29
C LEU A 47 -0.33 -5.63 0.45
N LEU A 48 0.41 -5.20 1.48
CA LEU A 48 0.01 -4.03 2.29
C LEU A 48 0.27 -2.73 1.54
N GLY A 49 1.32 -2.68 0.71
CA GLY A 49 1.52 -1.58 -0.22
C GLY A 49 0.37 -1.44 -1.21
N PHE A 50 -0.14 -2.54 -1.78
CA PHE A 50 -1.23 -2.51 -2.75
C PHE A 50 -2.52 -1.92 -2.15
N LEU A 51 -2.75 -2.21 -0.86
CA LEU A 51 -3.84 -1.63 -0.09
C LEU A 51 -3.66 -0.13 0.23
N GLY A 52 -2.48 0.44 -0.05
CA GLY A 52 -2.14 1.83 0.24
C GLY A 52 -2.20 2.13 1.74
N ILE A 53 -2.83 3.26 2.09
CA ILE A 53 -2.92 3.74 3.48
C ILE A 53 -3.56 2.69 4.42
N LEU A 54 -4.55 1.93 3.94
CA LEU A 54 -5.18 0.89 4.75
C LEU A 54 -4.18 -0.21 5.12
N GLY A 55 -3.33 -0.62 4.19
CA GLY A 55 -2.32 -1.65 4.46
C GLY A 55 -1.23 -1.15 5.40
N LEU A 56 -0.90 0.15 5.34
CA LEU A 56 -0.03 0.78 6.32
C LEU A 56 -0.63 0.74 7.74
N LEU A 57 -1.92 1.05 7.89
CA LEU A 57 -2.61 1.00 9.19
C LEU A 57 -2.65 -0.43 9.75
N ILE A 58 -2.91 -1.42 8.89
CA ILE A 58 -2.88 -2.84 9.28
C ILE A 58 -1.45 -3.24 9.71
N HIS A 59 -0.42 -2.82 8.96
CA HIS A 59 0.98 -3.08 9.31
C HIS A 59 1.32 -2.54 10.69
N LEU A 60 0.97 -1.28 10.97
CA LEU A 60 1.20 -0.64 12.26
C LEU A 60 0.41 -1.32 13.39
N GLY A 61 -0.85 -1.67 13.16
CA GLY A 61 -1.67 -2.38 14.17
C GLY A 61 -1.17 -3.79 14.47
N MET A 62 -0.65 -4.52 13.46
CA MET A 62 -0.01 -5.81 13.67
C MET A 62 1.26 -5.70 14.52
N ILE A 63 2.06 -4.67 14.26
CA ILE A 63 3.29 -4.41 15.01
C ILE A 63 2.98 -4.01 16.45
N GLN A 64 2.02 -3.11 16.65
CA GLN A 64 1.63 -2.64 17.98
C GLN A 64 1.08 -3.76 18.88
N LYS A 65 0.59 -4.85 18.29
CA LYS A 65 0.12 -6.03 19.02
C LYS A 65 1.26 -7.02 19.35
N GLN A 66 2.41 -6.92 18.69
CA GLN A 66 3.57 -7.78 18.95
C GLN A 66 4.51 -7.22 20.02
N ASP A 67 4.48 -5.91 20.27
CA ASP A 67 5.07 -5.26 21.46
C ASP A 67 4.15 -5.38 22.68
#